data_AF-A0A969PEB8-F1
#
_entry.id   AF-A0A969PEB8-F1
#
_cell.length_a   1.000
_cell.length_b   1.000
_cell.length_c   1.000
_cell.angle_alpha   90.00
_cell.angle_beta   90.00
_cell.angle_gamma   90.00
#
_symmetry.space_group_name_H-M   'P 1'
#
loop_
_entity.id
_entity.type
_entity.pdbx_description
1 polymer ?
#
loop_
_entity_poly.entity_id
_entity_poly.type
_entity_poly.pdbx_seq_one_letter_code
_entity_poly.pdbx_strand_id
1 'polypeptide(L)' 'FHELARQKECRIVEGHLLPDHVHMCIEIPPRHSVASVIGFLKSQPGPPGCDPE' A
#
# COMPACT_ATOMS: atom_id res chain seq x y z
N PHE A 1 5.37 -1.56 -3.78
CA PHE A 1 4.01 -1.98 -3.38
C PHE A 1 3.97 -3.35 -2.70
N HIS A 2 4.56 -4.42 -3.25
CA HIS A 2 4.51 -5.76 -2.62
C HIS A 2 5.11 -5.82 -1.20
N GLU A 3 6.25 -5.15 -0.97
CA GLU A 3 6.86 -5.08 0.38
C GLU A 3 6.01 -4.28 1.36
N LEU A 4 5.48 -3.13 0.93
CA LEU A 4 4.56 -2.32 1.74
C LEU A 4 3.28 -3.10 2.08
N ALA A 5 2.72 -3.84 1.13
CA ALA A 5 1.55 -4.69 1.39
C ALA A 5 1.87 -5.77 2.44
N ARG A 6 3.03 -6.43 2.35
CA ARG A 6 3.48 -7.41 3.34
C ARG A 6 3.64 -6.83 4.75
N GLN A 7 4.08 -5.59 4.89
CA GLN A 7 4.18 -4.91 6.20
C GLN A 7 2.82 -4.73 6.90
N LYS A 8 1.72 -4.74 6.14
CA LYS A 8 0.34 -4.69 6.64
C LYS A 8 -0.38 -6.03 6.52
N GLU A 9 0.36 -7.13 6.38
CA GLU A 9 -0.19 -8.48 6.17
C GLU A 9 -1.17 -8.56 4.98
N CYS A 10 -1.07 -7.61 4.05
CA CYS A 10 -1.90 -7.55 2.84
C CYS A 10 -1.18 -8.25 1.69
N ARG A 11 -1.95 -8.83 0.78
CA ARG A 11 -1.42 -9.50 -0.41
C ARG A 11 -1.94 -8.83 -1.67
N ILE A 12 -1.04 -8.42 -2.55
CA ILE A 12 -1.40 -7.97 -3.89
C ILE A 12 -1.63 -9.21 -4.73
N VAL A 13 -2.87 -9.40 -5.19
CA VAL A 13 -3.31 -10.54 -6.00
C VAL A 13 -3.05 -10.24 -7.48
N GLU A 14 -3.38 -9.01 -7.91
CA GLU A 14 -3.17 -8.55 -9.29
C GLU A 14 -2.77 -7.07 -9.31
N GLY A 15 -2.03 -6.66 -10.34
CA GLY A 15 -1.61 -5.27 -10.53
C GLY A 15 -1.40 -4.94 -12.01
N HIS A 16 -2.16 -3.98 -12.53
CA HIS A 16 -2.03 -3.46 -13.88
C HIS A 16 -1.65 -1.97 -13.82
N LEU A 17 -0.48 -1.65 -14.39
CA LEU A 17 -0.09 -0.27 -14.62
C LEU A 17 -0.67 0.19 -15.95
N LEU A 18 -1.57 1.18 -15.89
CA LEU A 18 -1.99 1.93 -17.06
C LEU A 18 -1.23 3.28 -17.09
N PRO A 19 -1.16 3.94 -18.26
CA PRO A 19 -0.38 5.18 -18.41
C PRO A 19 -0.85 6.32 -17.49
N ASP A 20 -2.12 6.34 -17.12
CA ASP A 20 -2.80 7.40 -16.37
C ASP A 20 -3.22 6.96 -14.96
N HIS A 21 -3.38 5.66 -14.71
CA HIS A 21 -3.78 5.12 -13.42
C HIS A 21 -3.25 3.71 -13.17
N VAL A 22 -3.32 3.25 -11.93
CA VAL A 22 -2.93 1.88 -11.55
C VAL A 22 -4.14 1.14 -11.00
N HIS A 23 -4.42 -0.03 -11.55
CA HIS A 23 -5.38 -0.97 -10.99
C HIS A 23 -4.64 -2.00 -10.15
N MET A 24 -5.02 -2.16 -8.89
CA MET A 24 -4.48 -3.20 -8.01
C MET A 24 -5.62 -3.94 -7.33
N CYS A 25 -5.56 -5.27 -7.36
CA CYS A 25 -6.40 -6.13 -6.55
C CYS A 25 -5.61 -6.54 -5.30
N ILE A 26 -6.14 -6.21 -4.12
CA ILE A 26 -5.45 -6.41 -2.85
C ILE A 26 -6.37 -7.17 -1.90
N GLU A 27 -5.87 -8.28 -1.40
CA GLU A 27 -6.47 -9.03 -0.31
C GLU A 27 -6.08 -8.35 1.02
N ILE A 28 -7.09 -7.84 1.73
CA ILE A 28 -6.92 -7.08 2.97
C ILE A 28 -7.53 -7.90 4.11
N PRO A 29 -6.76 -8.19 5.19
CA PRO A 29 -7.30 -8.84 6.37
C PRO A 29 -8.41 -7.99 7.01
N PRO A 30 -9.46 -8.59 7.59
CA PRO A 30 -10.59 -7.85 8.18
C PRO A 30 -10.20 -6.99 9.40
N ARG A 31 -8.98 -7.15 9.92
CA ARG A 31 -8.41 -6.34 11.00
C ARG A 31 -7.92 -4.96 10.55
N HIS A 32 -7.75 -4.75 9.25
CA HIS A 32 -7.30 -3.49 8.67
C HIS A 32 -8.43 -2.85 7.88
N SER A 33 -8.61 -1.53 8.06
CA SER A 33 -9.53 -0.78 7.22
C SER A 33 -8.92 -0.54 5.84
N VAL A 34 -9.76 -0.55 4.81
CA VAL A 34 -9.32 -0.30 3.43
C VAL A 34 -8.62 1.05 3.31
N ALA A 35 -9.17 2.10 3.93
CA ALA A 35 -8.58 3.44 3.92
C ALA A 35 -7.16 3.47 4.51
N SER A 36 -6.92 2.73 5.61
CA SER A 36 -5.60 2.64 6.24
C SER A 36 -4.58 1.97 5.32
N VAL A 37 -4.97 0.86 4.68
CA VAL A 37 -4.09 0.13 3.74
C VAL A 37 -3.77 0.98 2.52
N ILE A 38 -4.77 1.64 1.92
CA ILE A 38 -4.54 2.50 0.75
C ILE A 38 -3.68 3.71 1.10
N GLY A 39 -3.91 4.35 2.26
CA GLY A 39 -3.06 5.43 2.74
C GLY A 39 -1.60 4.98 2.92
N PHE A 40 -1.39 3.82 3.53
CA PHE A 40 -0.06 3.25 3.72
C PHE A 40 0.63 2.84 2.40
N LEU A 41 -0.12 2.31 1.43
CA LEU A 41 0.45 1.93 0.14
C LEU A 41 0.78 3.13 -0.74
N LYS A 42 -0.03 4.19 -0.68
CA LYS A 42 0.21 5.43 -1.43
C LYS A 42 1.33 6.27 -0.81
N SER A 43 1.41 6.32 0.51
CA SER A 43 2.49 7.02 1.21
C SER A 43 3.71 6.12 1.22
N GLN A 44 4.72 6.40 0.38
CA GLN A 44 6.05 5.84 0.64
C GLN A 44 6.45 6.26 2.06
N PRO A 45 6.81 5.34 2.97
CA PRO A 45 7.54 5.76 4.14
C PRO A 45 8.79 6.48 3.62
N GLY A 46 8.97 7.74 3.99
CA GLY A 46 10.20 8.46 3.70
C GLY A 46 11.42 7.67 4.20
N PRO A 47 12.64 8.06 3.80
CA PRO A 47 13.83 7.47 4.40
C PRO A 47 13.68 7.49 5.92
N PRO A 48 14.02 6.39 6.62
CA PRO A 48 13.91 6.35 8.08
C PRO A 48 14.78 7.48 8.65
N GLY A 49 14.17 8.54 9.15
CA GLY A 49 14.86 9.70 9.71
C GLY A 49 14.42 11.09 9.26
N CYS A 50 13.40 11.25 8.42
CA CYS A 50 12.79 12.56 8.16
C CYS A 50 11.36 12.63 8.69
N ASP A 51 11.23 12.69 10.01
CA ASP A 51 10.06 13.31 10.64
C ASP A 51 10.23 14.84 10.47
N PRO A 52 9.25 15.57 9.90
CA PRO A 52 9.26 17.02 9.97
C PRO A 52 8.86 17.44 11.39
N GLU A 53 9.74 18.17 12.08
CA GLU A 53 9.32 19.09 13.15
C GLU A 53 8.29 20.11 12.64
#